data_AF-A0A919K3B7-F1
#
_entry.id   AF-A0A919K3B7-F1
#
_cell.length_a   1.000
_cell.length_b   1.000
_cell.length_c   1.000
_cell.angle_alpha   90.00
_cell.angle_beta   90.00
_cell.angle_gamma   90.00
#
_symmetry.space_group_name_H-M   'P 1'
#
loop_
_entity.id
_entity.type
_entity.pdbx_description
1 polymer ?
#
loop_
_entity_poly.entity_id
_entity_poly.type
_entity_poly.pdbx_seq_one_letter_code
_entity_poly.pdbx_strand_id
1 'polypeptide(L)'
;MDDPRLPEPLRARIAELEARPALEKVRHFLRGYVADSDGLDEIRDEVRRSAQTSTHFLRLDLAAFESVLAETHSPGTLLRLVEGDGNRGLDDSTDAGAAAYLGALADLLREVIGE
;
A
#
# COMPACT_ATOMS: atom_id res chain seq x y z
N MET A 1 -1.18 3.95 -19.75
CA MET A 1 -1.54 4.92 -20.81
C MET A 1 -0.56 6.08 -20.69
N ASP A 2 0.29 6.29 -21.69
CA ASP A 2 1.24 7.41 -21.77
C ASP A 2 0.47 8.64 -22.28
N ASP A 3 0.22 9.65 -21.44
CA ASP A 3 -0.42 10.90 -21.88
C ASP A 3 0.69 11.86 -22.38
N PRO A 4 0.74 12.17 -23.68
CA PRO A 4 1.83 12.92 -24.29
C PRO A 4 1.92 14.39 -23.83
N ARG A 5 0.98 14.87 -23.01
CA ARG A 5 0.91 16.27 -22.51
C ARG A 5 1.59 16.48 -21.16
N LEU A 6 2.06 15.43 -20.49
CA LEU A 6 2.82 15.57 -19.25
C LEU A 6 4.27 15.97 -19.53
N PRO A 7 4.82 16.97 -18.82
CA PRO A 7 6.23 17.34 -18.96
C PRO A 7 7.13 16.15 -18.58
N GLU A 8 8.23 15.97 -19.34
CA GLU A 8 9.19 14.88 -19.16
C GLU A 8 9.61 14.59 -17.71
N PRO A 9 9.92 15.58 -16.84
CA PRO A 9 10.27 15.29 -15.45
C PRO A 9 9.13 14.62 -14.67
N LEU A 10 7.86 14.95 -14.95
CA LEU A 10 6.73 14.29 -14.31
C LEU A 10 6.53 12.86 -14.83
N ARG A 11 6.71 12.63 -16.13
CA ARG A 11 6.66 11.27 -16.70
C ARG A 11 7.75 10.36 -16.14
N ALA A 12 9.00 10.85 -16.11
CA ALA A 12 10.11 10.11 -15.54
C ALA A 12 9.87 9.78 -14.06
N ARG A 13 9.29 10.72 -13.31
CA ARG A 13 8.93 10.49 -11.91
C ARG A 13 7.84 9.44 -11.76
N ILE A 14 6.79 9.46 -12.58
CA ILE A 14 5.72 8.43 -12.54
C ILE A 14 6.30 7.05 -12.86
N ALA A 15 7.11 6.93 -13.92
CA ALA A 15 7.74 5.66 -14.30
C ALA A 15 8.66 5.13 -13.19
N GLU A 16 9.42 6.00 -12.52
CA GLU A 16 10.25 5.61 -11.38
C GLU A 16 9.40 5.09 -10.21
N LEU A 17 8.26 5.73 -9.91
CA LEU A 17 7.33 5.27 -8.88
C LEU A 17 6.72 3.90 -9.23
N GLU A 18 6.35 3.71 -10.49
CA GLU A 18 5.82 2.44 -11.00
C GLU A 18 6.85 1.32 -10.98
N ALA A 19 8.13 1.62 -11.21
CA ALA A 19 9.22 0.64 -11.22
C ALA A 19 9.69 0.22 -9.82
N ARG A 20 9.19 0.84 -8.75
CA ARG A 20 9.61 0.48 -7.38
C ARG A 20 9.26 -0.97 -7.02
N PRO A 21 10.11 -1.66 -6.25
CA PRO A 21 9.80 -2.94 -5.64
C PRO A 21 8.49 -2.92 -4.86
N ALA A 22 7.75 -4.03 -4.90
CA ALA A 22 6.44 -4.14 -4.23
C ALA A 22 6.53 -3.85 -2.72
N LEU A 23 7.55 -4.39 -2.04
CA LEU A 23 7.81 -4.11 -0.62
C LEU A 23 8.02 -2.62 -0.33
N GLU A 24 8.66 -1.86 -1.22
CA GLU A 24 8.87 -0.43 -1.02
C GLU A 24 7.59 0.38 -1.23
N LYS A 25 6.73 -0.03 -2.16
CA LYS A 25 5.41 0.58 -2.35
C LYS A 25 4.51 0.34 -1.14
N VAL A 26 4.41 -0.91 -0.66
CA VAL A 26 3.66 -1.24 0.56
C VAL A 26 4.22 -0.48 1.75
N ARG A 27 5.55 -0.40 1.92
CA ARG A 27 6.17 0.42 2.97
C ARG A 27 5.76 1.89 2.88
N HIS A 28 5.74 2.46 1.68
CA HIS A 28 5.35 3.85 1.48
C HIS A 28 3.88 4.07 1.86
N PHE A 29 2.99 3.15 1.45
CA PHE A 29 1.58 3.19 1.81
C PHE A 29 1.39 3.13 3.33
N LEU A 30 2.04 2.17 4.01
CA LEU A 30 1.93 2.01 5.46
C LEU A 30 2.38 3.27 6.20
N ARG A 31 3.51 3.87 5.80
CA ARG A 31 3.99 5.11 6.42
C ARG A 31 3.07 6.31 6.15
N GLY A 32 2.43 6.36 4.98
CA GLY A 32 1.62 7.51 4.56
C GLY A 32 0.18 7.47 5.05
N TYR A 33 -0.43 6.28 5.12
CA TYR A 33 -1.85 6.12 5.47
C TYR A 33 -2.06 5.44 6.83
N VAL A 34 -1.14 4.58 7.26
CA VAL A 34 -1.37 3.69 8.42
C VAL A 34 -0.66 4.18 9.68
N ALA A 35 0.60 4.60 9.59
CA ALA A 35 1.47 4.85 10.74
C ALA A 35 0.93 5.87 11.75
N ASP A 36 0.24 6.91 11.27
CA ASP A 36 -0.32 8.00 12.06
C ASP A 36 -1.85 7.94 12.20
N SER A 37 -2.48 6.84 11.76
CA SER A 37 -3.94 6.69 11.85
C SER A 37 -4.38 6.04 13.15
N ASP A 38 -5.59 6.30 13.60
CA ASP A 38 -6.22 5.69 14.78
C ASP A 38 -6.84 4.32 14.48
N GLY A 39 -7.15 4.02 13.21
CA GLY A 39 -7.69 2.71 12.82
C GLY A 39 -8.08 2.59 11.35
N LEU A 40 -8.70 1.45 11.00
CA LEU A 40 -9.10 1.13 9.62
C LEU A 40 -10.12 2.10 9.02
N ASP A 41 -11.03 2.65 9.81
CA ASP A 41 -12.01 3.64 9.31
C ASP A 41 -11.34 4.94 8.88
N GLU A 42 -10.35 5.44 9.63
CA GLU A 42 -9.58 6.62 9.23
C GLU A 42 -8.74 6.35 7.98
N ILE A 43 -8.09 5.18 7.91
CA ILE A 43 -7.36 4.74 6.72
C ILE A 43 -8.30 4.74 5.51
N ARG A 44 -9.50 4.17 5.66
CA ARG A 44 -10.52 4.11 4.60
C ARG A 44 -10.92 5.52 4.15
N ASP A 45 -11.17 6.45 5.07
CA ASP A 45 -11.56 7.82 4.72
C ASP A 45 -10.44 8.59 4.01
N GLU A 46 -9.19 8.42 4.41
CA GLU A 46 -8.03 9.02 3.72
C GLU A 46 -7.85 8.41 2.32
N VAL A 47 -7.93 7.09 2.18
CA VAL A 47 -7.85 6.40 0.88
C VAL A 47 -8.99 6.82 -0.04
N ARG A 48 -10.22 6.97 0.49
CA ARG A 48 -11.37 7.50 -0.28
C ARG A 48 -11.14 8.94 -0.74
N ARG A 49 -10.58 9.80 0.11
CA ARG A 49 -10.21 11.17 -0.29
C ARG A 49 -9.18 11.17 -1.40
N SER A 50 -8.15 10.32 -1.33
CA SER A 50 -7.17 10.15 -2.42
C SER A 50 -7.83 9.68 -3.72
N ALA A 51 -8.76 8.72 -3.64
CA ALA A 51 -9.47 8.17 -4.78
C ALA A 51 -10.32 9.21 -5.54
N GLN A 52 -10.82 10.25 -4.85
CA GLN A 52 -11.56 11.36 -5.49
C GLN A 52 -10.70 12.14 -6.49
N THR A 53 -9.38 12.20 -6.27
CA THR A 53 -8.45 12.86 -7.19
C THR A 53 -8.00 11.91 -8.29
N SER A 54 -7.54 10.71 -7.92
CA SER A 54 -7.12 9.67 -8.85
C SER A 54 -7.01 8.32 -8.15
N THR A 55 -7.44 7.27 -8.85
CA THR A 55 -7.27 5.87 -8.40
C THR A 55 -6.00 5.22 -8.96
N HIS A 56 -5.21 5.92 -9.78
CA HIS A 56 -4.03 5.33 -10.44
C HIS A 56 -2.99 4.80 -9.45
N PHE A 57 -2.57 5.60 -8.47
CA PHE A 57 -1.59 5.17 -7.49
C PHE A 57 -2.15 4.14 -6.50
N LEU A 58 -3.44 4.24 -6.16
CA LEU A 58 -4.10 3.24 -5.32
C LEU A 58 -4.14 1.85 -5.97
N ARG A 59 -4.26 1.78 -7.31
CA ARG A 59 -4.14 0.52 -8.06
C ARG A 59 -2.72 -0.04 -8.03
N LEU A 60 -1.70 0.82 -8.12
CA LEU A 60 -0.31 0.40 -8.02
C LEU A 60 0.02 -0.11 -6.61
N ASP A 61 -0.54 0.53 -5.59
CA ASP A 61 -0.43 0.08 -4.21
C ASP A 61 -1.14 -1.27 -4.04
N LEU A 62 -2.38 -1.44 -4.50
CA LEU A 62 -3.10 -2.72 -4.44
C LEU A 62 -2.30 -3.86 -5.11
N ALA A 63 -1.80 -3.64 -6.33
CA ALA A 63 -0.99 -4.64 -7.02
C ALA A 63 0.31 -4.97 -6.25
N ALA A 64 0.89 -4.00 -5.54
CA ALA A 64 2.04 -4.23 -4.68
C ALA A 64 1.69 -5.05 -3.43
N PHE A 65 0.54 -4.78 -2.79
CA PHE A 65 0.02 -5.61 -1.69
C PHE A 65 -0.18 -7.06 -2.14
N GLU A 66 -0.84 -7.27 -3.28
CA GLU A 66 -1.06 -8.61 -3.83
C GLU A 66 0.24 -9.35 -4.15
N SER A 67 1.22 -8.64 -4.72
CA SER A 67 2.55 -9.20 -5.00
C SER A 67 3.28 -9.60 -3.72
N VAL A 68 3.28 -8.72 -2.70
CA VAL A 68 3.89 -9.01 -1.40
C VAL A 68 3.20 -10.20 -0.72
N LEU A 69 1.88 -10.30 -0.79
CA LEU A 69 1.13 -11.41 -0.18
C LEU A 69 1.31 -12.75 -0.92
N ALA A 70 1.62 -12.72 -2.22
CA ALA A 70 1.87 -13.92 -3.02
C ALA A 70 3.32 -14.44 -2.91
N GLU A 71 4.26 -13.58 -2.56
CA GLU A 71 5.69 -13.91 -2.44
C GLU A 71 6.04 -14.57 -1.10
N THR A 72 7.06 -15.43 -1.12
CA THR A 72 7.67 -15.94 0.13
C THR A 72 8.75 -14.98 0.59
N HIS A 73 8.60 -14.44 1.80
CA HIS A 73 9.56 -13.53 2.41
C HIS A 73 10.44 -14.24 3.44
N SER A 74 11.61 -13.66 3.72
CA SER A 74 12.39 -14.04 4.90
C SER A 74 11.54 -13.88 6.18
N PRO A 75 11.66 -14.78 7.16
CA PRO A 75 10.91 -14.69 8.42
C PRO A 75 11.08 -13.32 9.11
N GLY A 76 9.98 -12.78 9.63
CA GLY A 76 9.87 -11.48 10.29
C GLY A 76 9.77 -10.28 9.35
N THR A 77 9.80 -10.49 8.03
CA THR A 77 9.73 -9.39 7.05
C THR A 77 8.37 -8.68 7.11
N LEU A 78 7.28 -9.45 7.08
CA LEU A 78 5.93 -8.89 7.05
C LEU A 78 5.59 -8.27 8.40
N LEU A 79 6.00 -8.91 9.50
CA LEU A 79 5.83 -8.36 10.84
C LEU A 79 6.55 -7.01 11.00
N ARG A 80 7.82 -6.91 10.57
CA ARG A 80 8.56 -5.64 10.61
C ARG A 80 7.90 -4.57 9.75
N LEU A 81 7.33 -4.96 8.61
CA LEU A 81 6.63 -4.04 7.73
C LEU A 81 5.41 -3.43 8.43
N VAL A 82 4.60 -4.26 9.10
CA VAL A 82 3.38 -3.78 9.79
C VAL A 82 3.69 -3.07 11.10
N GLU A 83 4.44 -3.69 12.01
CA GLU A 83 4.71 -3.11 13.34
C GLU A 83 5.74 -1.97 13.27
N GLY A 84 6.73 -2.08 12.38
CA GLY A 84 7.80 -1.09 12.25
C GLY A 84 7.43 0.08 11.34
N ASP A 85 7.03 -0.21 10.10
CA ASP A 85 6.72 0.86 9.12
C ASP A 85 5.28 1.36 9.21
N GLY A 86 4.34 0.48 9.53
CA GLY A 86 2.94 0.83 9.76
C GLY A 86 2.64 1.24 11.20
N ASN A 87 3.61 1.14 12.13
CA ASN A 87 3.44 1.47 13.54
C ASN A 87 2.18 0.83 14.18
N ARG A 88 1.83 -0.39 13.75
CA ARG A 88 0.64 -1.11 14.23
C ARG A 88 1.03 -2.31 15.08
N GLY A 89 0.67 -2.28 16.37
CA GLY A 89 0.71 -3.47 17.20
C GLY A 89 -0.35 -4.48 16.75
N LEU A 90 0.06 -5.72 16.52
CA LEU A 90 -0.84 -6.81 16.15
C LEU A 90 -1.11 -7.70 17.36
N ASP A 91 -2.34 -8.24 17.47
CA ASP A 91 -2.65 -9.27 18.47
C ASP A 91 -1.87 -10.57 18.21
N ASP A 92 -1.66 -10.89 16.92
CA ASP A 92 -0.80 -11.97 16.45
C ASP A 92 0.49 -11.37 15.86
N SER A 93 1.52 -11.20 16.70
CA SER A 93 2.85 -10.73 16.29
C SER A 93 3.66 -11.80 15.55
N THR A 94 3.09 -12.33 14.46
CA THR A 94 3.74 -13.24 13.52
C THR A 94 3.61 -12.71 12.09
N ASP A 95 4.40 -13.24 11.16
CA ASP A 95 4.24 -12.91 9.73
C ASP A 95 2.86 -13.32 9.20
N ALA A 96 2.21 -14.33 9.78
CA ALA A 96 0.87 -14.74 9.40
C ALA A 96 -0.17 -13.69 9.82
N GLY A 97 -0.08 -13.19 11.06
CA GLY A 97 -0.89 -12.07 11.54
C GLY A 97 -0.66 -10.80 10.71
N ALA A 98 0.59 -10.50 10.38
CA ALA A 98 0.94 -9.38 9.51
C ALA A 98 0.39 -9.54 8.08
N ALA A 99 0.48 -10.74 7.49
CA ALA A 99 -0.11 -11.03 6.19
C ALA A 99 -1.64 -10.86 6.19
N ALA A 100 -2.32 -11.30 7.26
CA ALA A 100 -3.76 -11.09 7.41
C ALA A 100 -4.13 -9.61 7.49
N TYR A 101 -3.37 -8.81 8.25
CA TYR A 101 -3.57 -7.36 8.33
C TYR A 101 -3.34 -6.67 6.97
N LEU A 102 -2.25 -7.00 6.28
CA LEU A 102 -1.96 -6.48 4.94
C LEU A 102 -3.04 -6.90 3.92
N GLY A 103 -3.60 -8.10 4.04
CA GLY A 103 -4.74 -8.56 3.26
C GLY A 103 -6.00 -7.71 3.48
N ALA A 104 -6.31 -7.37 4.74
CA ALA A 104 -7.44 -6.49 5.05
C ALA A 104 -7.27 -5.08 4.45
N LEU A 105 -6.04 -4.55 4.39
CA LEU A 105 -5.75 -3.29 3.70
C LEU A 105 -5.91 -3.42 2.17
N ALA A 106 -5.51 -4.55 1.59
CA ALA A 106 -5.72 -4.82 0.17
C ALA A 106 -7.23 -4.89 -0.18
N ASP A 107 -8.03 -5.54 0.67
CA ASP A 107 -9.49 -5.58 0.50
C ASP A 107 -10.13 -4.19 0.64
N LEU A 108 -9.63 -3.35 1.56
CA LEU A 108 -10.05 -1.95 1.67
C LEU A 108 -9.73 -1.17 0.41
N LEU A 109 -8.52 -1.32 -0.14
CA LEU A 109 -8.14 -0.67 -1.40
C LEU A 109 -9.06 -1.10 -2.54
N ARG A 110 -9.31 -2.41 -2.66
CA ARG A 110 -10.22 -3.00 -3.64
C ARG A 110 -11.65 -2.43 -3.53
N GLU A 111 -12.19 -2.34 -2.31
CA GLU A 111 -13.49 -1.72 -2.04
C GLU A 111 -13.54 -0.26 -2.55
N VAL A 112 -12.51 0.53 -2.24
CA VAL A 112 -12.50 1.96 -2.58
C VAL A 112 -12.34 2.22 -4.07
N ILE A 113 -11.53 1.42 -4.77
CA ILE A 113 -11.31 1.59 -6.23
C ILE A 113 -12.40 0.92 -7.08
N GLY A 114 -13.24 0.08 -6.47
CA GLY A 114 -14.35 -0.62 -7.13
C GLY A 114 -13.93 -1.85 -7.93
N GLU A 115 -12.93 -2.59 -7.46
CA GLU A 115 -12.41 -3.83 -8.07
C GLU A 115 -12.76 -5.10 -7.28
#